data_AF-A0A0F9I954-F1
#
_entry.id   AF-A0A0F9I954-F1
#
_cell.length_a   1.000
_cell.length_b   1.000
_cell.length_c   1.000
_cell.angle_alpha   90.00
_cell.angle_beta   90.00
_cell.angle_gamma   90.00
#
_symmetry.space_group_name_H-M   'P 1'
#
loop_
_entity.id
_entity.type
_entity.pdbx_description
1 polymer ?
#
loop_
_entity_poly.entity_id
_entity_poly.type
_entity_poly.pdbx_seq_one_letter_code
_entity_poly.pdbx_strand_id
1 'polypeptide(L)'
;MTTSASQIFNFLRGAVRSAFGTEEFRGKRIILVGMDVRGQELLSMLCFDDVKLFFWDKSIVNYSGAHMVCGGVEALVPGSSLQDIDIFIDLGEGVLSVDGNVSKDFRIEDIDGEDAYNHGIHEYYFQ
;
A
#
# COMPACT_ATOMS: atom_id res chain seq x y z
N MET A 1 0.82 15.60 -11.83
CA MET A 1 1.26 15.81 -10.44
C MET A 1 1.49 14.44 -9.84
N THR A 2 2.46 14.26 -8.95
CA THR A 2 2.69 12.96 -8.31
C THR A 2 1.67 12.75 -7.20
N THR A 3 0.93 11.64 -7.21
CA THR A 3 0.00 11.26 -6.14
C THR A 3 0.74 11.17 -4.80
N SER A 4 0.25 11.89 -3.79
CA SER A 4 0.84 11.96 -2.45
C SER A 4 0.59 10.69 -1.64
N ALA A 5 1.42 10.43 -0.61
CA ALA A 5 1.24 9.30 0.29
C ALA A 5 -0.14 9.30 0.96
N SER A 6 -0.64 10.48 1.37
CA SER A 6 -1.98 10.61 1.99
C SER A 6 -3.11 10.25 1.03
N GLN A 7 -3.01 10.63 -0.26
CA GLN A 7 -3.99 10.26 -1.27
C GLN A 7 -4.00 8.74 -1.50
N ILE A 8 -2.82 8.13 -1.58
CA ILE A 8 -2.68 6.66 -1.71
C ILE A 8 -3.28 5.97 -0.48
N PHE A 9 -2.99 6.46 0.73
CA PHE A 9 -3.52 5.88 1.97
C PHE A 9 -5.05 5.98 2.06
N ASN A 10 -5.63 7.12 1.72
CA ASN A 10 -7.09 7.30 1.72
C ASN A 10 -7.76 6.40 0.67
N PHE A 11 -7.16 6.29 -0.52
CA PHE A 11 -7.63 5.36 -1.54
C PHE A 11 -7.59 3.91 -1.06
N LEU A 12 -6.46 3.50 -0.44
CA LEU A 12 -6.29 2.15 0.12
C LEU A 12 -7.39 1.81 1.12
N ARG A 13 -7.76 2.71 2.03
CA ARG A 13 -8.84 2.46 3.00
C ARG A 13 -10.15 2.07 2.29
N GLY A 14 -10.52 2.84 1.27
CA GLY A 14 -11.73 2.57 0.51
C GLY A 14 -11.65 1.30 -0.35
N ALA A 15 -10.48 1.03 -0.96
CA ALA A 15 -10.24 -0.21 -1.70
C ALA A 15 -10.33 -1.45 -0.78
N VAL A 16 -9.75 -1.37 0.42
CA VAL A 16 -9.80 -2.43 1.44
C VAL A 16 -11.24 -2.63 1.93
N ARG A 17 -12.01 -1.56 2.12
CA ARG A 17 -13.42 -1.68 2.46
C ARG A 17 -14.26 -2.31 1.35
N SER A 18 -14.02 -1.94 0.10
CA SER A 18 -14.69 -2.53 -1.05
C SER A 18 -14.41 -4.03 -1.16
N ALA A 19 -13.17 -4.44 -0.92
CA ALA A 19 -12.76 -5.84 -1.00
C ALA A 19 -13.19 -6.69 0.21
N PHE A 20 -13.06 -6.17 1.43
CA PHE A 20 -13.17 -6.95 2.66
C PHE A 20 -14.32 -6.53 3.58
N GLY A 21 -15.09 -5.51 3.20
CA GLY A 21 -16.20 -4.97 4.00
C GLY A 21 -15.77 -4.11 5.20
N THR A 22 -14.47 -3.83 5.36
CA THR A 22 -13.90 -3.02 6.46
C THR A 22 -12.72 -2.19 5.96
N GLU A 23 -12.48 -1.00 6.54
CA GLU A 23 -11.30 -0.17 6.25
C GLU A 23 -10.06 -0.59 7.05
N GLU A 24 -10.19 -1.60 7.91
CA GLU A 24 -9.10 -2.03 8.79
C GLU A 24 -8.01 -2.81 8.05
N PHE A 25 -6.76 -2.46 8.33
CA PHE A 25 -5.57 -3.17 7.84
C PHE A 25 -5.12 -4.30 8.77
N ARG A 26 -5.71 -4.42 9.98
CA ARG A 26 -5.33 -5.42 10.98
C ARG A 26 -5.48 -6.83 10.42
N GLY A 27 -4.48 -7.67 10.67
CA GLY A 27 -4.45 -9.05 10.18
C GLY A 27 -4.18 -9.20 8.68
N LYS A 28 -4.01 -8.09 7.93
CA LYS A 28 -3.67 -8.11 6.51
C LYS A 28 -2.16 -8.15 6.31
N ARG A 29 -1.75 -8.79 5.23
CA ARG A 29 -0.37 -8.86 4.75
C ARG A 29 -0.18 -7.87 3.63
N ILE A 30 0.65 -6.87 3.87
CA ILE A 30 0.86 -5.73 2.99
C ILE A 30 2.30 -5.74 2.49
N ILE A 31 2.48 -5.60 1.18
CA ILE A 31 3.78 -5.38 0.57
C ILE A 31 3.86 -3.96 0.03
N LEU A 32 4.92 -3.25 0.38
CA LEU A 32 5.23 -1.93 -0.13
C LEU A 32 6.62 -1.91 -0.82
N VAL A 33 6.62 -1.72 -2.13
CA VAL A 33 7.80 -1.62 -2.97
C VAL A 33 8.09 -0.15 -3.25
N GLY A 34 9.33 0.27 -3.02
CA GLY A 34 9.79 1.66 -3.13
C GLY A 34 9.74 2.38 -1.79
N MET A 35 10.90 2.60 -1.19
CA MET A 35 11.15 3.23 0.12
C MET A 35 11.88 4.58 -0.03
N ASP A 36 11.58 5.32 -1.09
CA ASP A 36 11.95 6.74 -1.15
C ASP A 36 11.16 7.55 -0.09
N VAL A 37 11.25 8.88 -0.13
CA VAL A 37 10.55 9.75 0.84
C VAL A 37 9.05 9.44 0.89
N ARG A 38 8.41 9.28 -0.28
CA ARG A 38 6.98 8.99 -0.38
C ARG A 38 6.65 7.59 0.14
N GLY A 39 7.51 6.61 -0.14
CA GLY A 39 7.37 5.25 0.40
C GLY A 39 7.47 5.20 1.91
N GLN A 40 8.40 5.94 2.49
CA GLN A 40 8.55 6.03 3.95
C GLN A 40 7.38 6.77 4.60
N GLU A 41 6.86 7.83 3.98
CA GLU A 41 5.63 8.49 4.43
C GLU A 41 4.44 7.53 4.43
N LEU A 42 4.22 6.79 3.34
CA LEU A 42 3.13 5.81 3.25
C LEU A 42 3.32 4.66 4.26
N LEU A 43 4.55 4.17 4.44
CA LEU A 43 4.89 3.18 5.46
C LEU A 43 4.52 3.68 6.86
N SER A 44 4.81 4.95 7.18
CA SER A 44 4.46 5.53 8.48
C SER A 44 2.95 5.55 8.72
N MET A 45 2.16 5.76 7.66
CA MET A 45 0.70 5.74 7.72
C MET A 45 0.12 4.33 7.81
N LEU A 46 0.83 3.30 7.34
CA LEU A 46 0.38 1.90 7.42
C LEU A 46 0.87 1.19 8.69
N CYS A 47 1.89 1.74 9.36
CA CYS A 47 2.53 1.15 10.52
C CYS A 47 1.66 1.28 11.79
N PHE A 48 0.68 0.38 11.91
CA PHE A 48 -0.14 0.22 13.11
C PHE A 48 0.09 -1.15 13.74
N ASP A 49 -0.30 -1.28 15.01
CA ASP A 49 -0.28 -2.56 15.72
C ASP A 49 -1.07 -3.64 14.95
N ASP A 50 -0.52 -4.85 14.87
CA ASP A 50 -1.09 -6.05 14.26
C ASP A 50 -1.26 -6.04 12.71
N VAL A 51 -0.60 -5.13 11.99
CA VAL A 51 -0.47 -5.20 10.52
C VAL A 51 0.84 -5.88 10.14
N LYS A 52 0.80 -6.91 9.28
CA LYS A 52 2.02 -7.57 8.78
C LYS A 52 2.52 -6.84 7.54
N LEU A 53 3.46 -5.92 7.74
CA LEU A 53 4.06 -5.14 6.66
C LEU A 53 5.38 -5.73 6.21
N PHE A 54 5.51 -5.91 4.91
CA PHE A 54 6.76 -6.21 4.25
C PHE A 54 7.12 -5.07 3.30
N PHE A 55 8.41 -4.81 3.13
CA PHE A 55 8.88 -3.81 2.19
C PHE A 55 9.99 -4.33 1.29
N TRP A 56 10.15 -3.70 0.13
CA TRP A 56 11.32 -3.88 -0.71
C TRP A 56 11.76 -2.55 -1.31
N ASP A 57 13.07 -2.37 -1.44
CA ASP A 57 13.64 -1.28 -2.22
C ASP A 57 14.92 -1.75 -2.92
N LYS A 58 15.21 -1.16 -4.08
CA LYS A 58 16.45 -1.41 -4.83
C LYS A 58 17.69 -0.84 -4.13
N SER A 59 17.50 0.19 -3.31
CA SER A 59 18.54 0.94 -2.63
C SER A 59 18.63 0.52 -1.17
N ILE A 60 19.71 -0.17 -0.82
CA ILE A 60 19.96 -0.65 0.56
C ILE A 60 19.94 0.48 1.60
N VAL A 61 20.27 1.72 1.20
CA VAL A 61 20.27 2.86 2.13
C VAL A 61 18.88 3.22 2.64
N ASN A 62 17.82 2.83 1.93
CA ASN A 62 16.44 3.10 2.34
C ASN A 62 15.95 2.11 3.41
N TYR A 63 16.65 0.99 3.62
CA TYR A 63 16.22 -0.06 4.55
C TYR A 63 16.30 0.41 6.00
N SER A 64 17.35 1.15 6.35
CA SER A 64 17.45 1.74 7.69
C SER A 64 16.33 2.76 7.94
N GLY A 65 15.95 3.54 6.93
CA GLY A 65 14.82 4.46 7.01
C GLY A 65 13.50 3.73 7.26
N ALA A 66 13.22 2.68 6.49
CA ALA A 66 12.02 1.86 6.67
C ALA A 66 11.91 1.27 8.09
N HIS A 67 12.98 0.68 8.61
CA HIS A 67 12.98 0.14 9.97
C HIS A 67 12.88 1.21 11.07
N MET A 68 13.40 2.43 10.84
CA MET A 68 13.22 3.55 11.77
C MET A 68 11.78 4.06 11.78
N VAL A 69 11.13 4.10 10.62
CA VAL A 69 9.73 4.51 10.47
C VAL A 69 8.79 3.49 11.09
N CYS A 70 9.04 2.21 10.84
CA CYS A 70 8.19 1.12 11.31
C CYS A 70 9.04 -0.03 11.84
N GLY A 71 9.22 -0.09 13.17
CA GLY A 71 10.10 -1.09 13.80
C GLY A 71 9.67 -2.55 13.58
N GLY A 72 8.39 -2.78 13.26
CA GLY A 72 7.84 -4.11 12.96
C GLY A 72 7.82 -4.50 11.48
N VAL A 73 8.34 -3.64 10.58
CA VAL A 73 8.34 -3.93 9.13
C VAL A 73 9.44 -4.95 8.78
N GLU A 74 9.10 -5.91 7.92
CA GLU A 74 10.03 -6.93 7.46
C GLU A 74 10.54 -6.63 6.04
N ALA A 75 11.85 -6.70 5.81
CA ALA A 75 12.38 -6.59 4.45
C ALA A 75 12.13 -7.87 3.66
N LEU A 76 11.59 -7.78 2.45
CA LEU A 76 11.41 -8.91 1.55
C LEU A 76 12.78 -9.41 1.07
N VAL A 77 13.05 -10.68 1.36
CA VAL A 77 14.22 -11.37 0.84
C VAL A 77 13.89 -11.90 -0.57
N PRO A 78 14.75 -11.66 -1.58
CA PRO A 78 14.55 -12.25 -2.90
C PRO A 78 14.35 -13.77 -2.82
N GLY A 79 13.29 -14.28 -3.46
CA GLY A 79 12.91 -15.70 -3.42
C GLY A 79 11.94 -16.10 -2.30
N SER A 80 11.48 -15.15 -1.47
CA SER A 80 10.40 -15.39 -0.51
C SER A 80 9.09 -15.71 -1.23
N SER A 81 8.34 -16.69 -0.72
CA SER A 81 7.00 -17.00 -1.22
C SER A 81 6.06 -15.82 -0.92
N LEU A 82 5.51 -15.25 -1.98
CA LEU A 82 4.51 -14.17 -1.94
C LEU A 82 3.07 -14.72 -1.78
N GLN A 83 2.93 -15.90 -1.20
CA GLN A 83 1.60 -16.49 -0.94
C GLN A 83 0.88 -15.71 0.17
N ASP A 84 -0.44 -15.58 0.01
CA ASP A 84 -1.34 -14.92 0.96
C ASP A 84 -1.09 -13.41 1.15
N ILE A 85 -0.83 -12.67 0.07
CA ILE A 85 -0.78 -11.21 0.11
C ILE A 85 -2.19 -10.65 -0.05
N ASP A 86 -2.61 -9.83 0.92
CA ASP A 86 -3.88 -9.11 0.84
C ASP A 86 -3.73 -7.80 0.07
N ILE A 87 -2.59 -7.11 0.21
CA ILE A 87 -2.36 -5.79 -0.37
C ILE A 87 -0.94 -5.71 -0.93
N PHE A 88 -0.82 -5.34 -2.20
CA PHE A 88 0.45 -5.10 -2.88
C PHE A 88 0.50 -3.67 -3.41
N ILE A 89 1.55 -2.92 -3.09
CA ILE A 89 1.74 -1.54 -3.51
C ILE A 89 3.14 -1.43 -4.09
N ASP A 90 3.25 -1.06 -5.36
CA ASP A 90 4.50 -0.76 -6.03
C ASP A 90 4.56 0.70 -6.45
N LEU A 91 5.30 1.50 -5.70
CA LEU A 91 5.49 2.93 -5.99
C LEU A 91 6.44 3.19 -7.16
N GLY A 92 7.28 2.21 -7.52
CA GLY A 92 8.19 2.29 -8.65
C GLY A 92 7.47 2.05 -9.97
N GLU A 93 6.60 1.05 -10.01
CA GLU A 93 5.77 0.71 -11.18
C GLU A 93 4.42 1.45 -11.20
N GLY A 94 4.05 2.09 -10.09
CA GLY A 94 2.81 2.86 -9.94
C GLY A 94 1.57 1.98 -9.87
N VAL A 95 1.64 0.82 -9.20
CA VAL A 95 0.57 -0.19 -9.15
C VAL A 95 0.14 -0.44 -7.71
N LEU A 96 -1.16 -0.68 -7.52
CA LEU A 96 -1.75 -1.08 -6.25
C LEU A 96 -2.76 -2.21 -6.48
N SER A 97 -2.70 -3.26 -5.68
CA SER A 97 -3.59 -4.42 -5.75
C SER A 97 -4.13 -4.76 -4.37
N VAL A 98 -5.41 -5.13 -4.29
CA VAL A 98 -6.10 -5.54 -3.04
C VAL A 98 -6.83 -6.86 -3.27
N ASP A 99 -6.84 -7.74 -2.26
CA ASP A 99 -7.41 -9.11 -2.27
C ASP A 99 -6.66 -10.09 -3.18
N GLY A 100 -5.34 -9.93 -3.32
CA GLY A 100 -4.47 -10.85 -4.08
C GLY A 100 -4.82 -10.99 -5.57
N ASN A 101 -5.83 -10.25 -6.05
CA ASN A 101 -6.37 -10.36 -7.38
C ASN A 101 -5.75 -9.27 -8.26
N VAL A 102 -4.56 -9.59 -8.77
CA VAL A 102 -3.74 -8.74 -9.67
C VAL A 102 -4.52 -8.30 -10.93
N SER A 103 -5.66 -8.92 -11.25
CA SER A 103 -6.53 -8.44 -12.33
C SER A 103 -7.34 -7.18 -11.98
N LYS A 104 -7.27 -6.68 -10.74
CA LYS A 104 -7.84 -5.41 -10.27
C LYS A 104 -6.74 -4.44 -9.84
N ASP A 105 -5.64 -4.45 -10.57
CA ASP A 105 -4.54 -3.51 -10.35
C ASP A 105 -4.99 -2.08 -10.65
N PHE A 106 -4.78 -1.19 -9.69
CA PHE A 106 -5.00 0.23 -9.78
C PHE A 106 -3.71 0.94 -10.13
N ARG A 107 -3.79 1.89 -11.05
CA ARG A 107 -2.67 2.79 -11.34
C ARG A 107 -2.67 3.91 -10.29
N ILE A 108 -1.55 4.07 -9.58
CA ILE A 108 -1.41 5.09 -8.53
C ILE A 108 -1.55 6.52 -9.09
N GLU A 109 -1.16 6.70 -10.35
CA GLU A 109 -1.28 7.97 -11.07
C GLU A 109 -2.73 8.32 -11.44
N ASP A 110 -3.61 7.33 -11.51
CA ASP A 110 -5.04 7.47 -11.82
C ASP A 110 -5.89 7.50 -10.54
N ILE A 111 -5.27 7.63 -9.36
CA ILE A 111 -6.00 7.87 -8.10
C ILE A 111 -6.56 9.29 -8.13
N ASP A 112 -7.70 9.43 -8.79
CA ASP A 112 -8.59 10.58 -8.73
C ASP A 112 -9.97 10.16 -8.21
N GLY A 113 -10.84 11.14 -7.97
CA GLY A 113 -12.17 10.86 -7.45
C GLY A 113 -12.99 9.97 -8.39
N GLU A 114 -13.00 10.27 -9.68
CA GLU A 114 -13.86 9.63 -10.68
C GLU A 114 -13.54 8.15 -10.87
N ASP A 115 -12.26 7.81 -10.95
CA ASP A 115 -11.82 6.43 -11.06
C ASP A 115 -12.01 5.64 -9.77
N ALA A 116 -11.82 6.28 -8.60
CA ALA A 116 -12.19 5.65 -7.32
C ALA A 116 -13.69 5.29 -7.28
N TYR A 117 -14.58 6.18 -7.75
CA TYR A 117 -16.02 5.91 -7.80
C TYR A 117 -16.37 4.72 -8.69
N ASN A 118 -15.82 4.69 -9.90
CA ASN A 118 -16.12 3.68 -10.90
C ASN A 118 -15.72 2.27 -10.44
N HIS A 119 -14.79 2.19 -9.48
CA HIS A 119 -14.35 0.94 -8.86
C HIS A 119 -15.01 0.65 -7.50
N GLY A 120 -16.09 1.37 -7.15
CA GLY A 120 -16.85 1.16 -5.93
C GLY A 120 -16.23 1.78 -4.68
N ILE A 121 -15.23 2.65 -4.83
CA ILE A 121 -14.56 3.35 -3.74
C ILE A 121 -15.22 4.73 -3.56
N HIS A 122 -16.46 4.70 -3.07
CA HIS A 122 -17.31 5.89 -2.96
C HIS A 122 -16.88 6.87 -1.85
N GLU A 123 -15.94 6.46 -0.98
CA GLU A 123 -15.49 7.24 0.17
C GLU A 123 -14.51 8.36 -0.17
N TYR A 124 -13.86 8.31 -1.35
CA TYR A 124 -12.92 9.34 -1.81
C TYR A 124 -13.58 10.71 -2.05
N TYR A 125 -14.91 10.78 -2.02
CA TYR A 125 -15.72 11.98 -2.27
C TYR A 125 -16.18 12.74 -1.02
N PHE A 126 -15.94 12.19 0.18
CA PHE A 126 -16.47 12.76 1.42
C PHE A 126 -15.42 13.54 2.25
N GLN A 127 -14.29 13.94 1.65
CA GLN A 127 -13.29 14.84 2.27
C GLN A 127 -13.18 16.16 1.53
#